data_AF-X1HDG9-F1
#
_entry.id   AF-X1HDG9-F1
#
_cell.length_a   1.000
_cell.length_b   1.000
_cell.length_c   1.000
_cell.angle_alpha   90.00
_cell.angle_beta   90.00
_cell.angle_gamma   90.00
#
_symmetry.space_group_name_H-M   'P 1'
#
loop_
_entity.id
_entity.type
_entity.pdbx_description
1 polymer ?
#
loop_
_entity_poly.entity_id
_entity_poly.type
_entity_poly.pdbx_seq_one_letter_code
_entity_poly.pdbx_strand_id
1 'polypeptide(L)'
;MVTDAPDFTTKVNVVIIPTAPELEHPAGEVNRYSGSATEYQSLCTWTVTASRIGELKEVSFVTNNYAKTLWMLVIGSDTMLEDVVIQAPLTIPYFDLRIASETVVALSVKSSDGTAIVADGSIVGKEIGL
;
A
#
# COMPACT_ATOMS: atom_id res chain seq x y z
N MET A 1 28.50 -17.01 -38.13
CA MET A 1 27.56 -16.67 -37.04
C MET A 1 28.17 -17.23 -35.77
N VAL A 2 28.73 -16.38 -34.91
CA VAL A 2 29.32 -16.82 -33.64
C VAL A 2 28.19 -16.88 -32.63
N THR A 3 27.88 -18.08 -32.16
CA THR A 3 26.95 -18.32 -31.06
C THR A 3 27.70 -18.03 -29.77
N ASP A 4 27.30 -16.98 -29.04
CA ASP A 4 27.78 -16.77 -27.68
C ASP A 4 27.45 -18.01 -26.85
N ALA A 5 28.49 -18.72 -26.43
CA ALA A 5 28.34 -19.82 -25.50
C ALA A 5 27.97 -19.25 -24.13
N PRO A 6 27.07 -19.90 -23.37
CA PRO A 6 26.73 -19.46 -22.02
C PRO A 6 27.98 -19.42 -21.14
N ASP A 7 28.18 -18.29 -20.46
CA ASP A 7 29.28 -18.11 -19.52
C ASP A 7 28.94 -18.76 -18.17
N PHE A 8 29.71 -19.78 -17.78
CA PHE A 8 29.61 -20.49 -16.51
C PHE A 8 30.66 -20.06 -15.48
N THR A 9 31.42 -19.01 -15.76
CA THR A 9 32.52 -18.52 -14.91
C THR A 9 32.15 -17.27 -14.11
N THR A 10 31.10 -16.56 -14.50
CA THR A 10 30.58 -15.43 -13.74
C THR A 10 30.14 -15.87 -12.34
N LYS A 11 30.88 -15.40 -11.33
CA LYS A 11 30.52 -15.58 -9.92
C LYS A 11 29.44 -14.57 -9.55
N VAL A 12 28.24 -15.07 -9.21
CA VAL A 12 27.18 -14.25 -8.64
C VAL A 12 27.42 -14.13 -7.14
N ASN A 13 27.63 -12.91 -6.66
CA ASN A 13 27.64 -12.63 -5.22
C ASN A 13 26.20 -12.59 -4.72
N VAL A 14 25.75 -13.68 -4.10
CA VAL A 14 24.46 -13.71 -3.39
C VAL A 14 24.70 -13.27 -1.96
N VAL A 15 24.21 -12.09 -1.59
CA VAL A 15 24.16 -11.66 -0.20
C VAL A 15 22.82 -12.13 0.38
N ILE A 16 22.88 -13.07 1.33
CA ILE A 16 21.71 -13.42 2.14
C ILE A 16 21.69 -12.44 3.30
N ILE A 17 20.70 -11.56 3.34
CA ILE A 17 20.44 -10.71 4.50
C ILE A 17 19.43 -11.45 5.38
N PRO A 18 19.85 -12.16 6.44
CA PRO A 18 18.91 -12.78 7.36
C PRO A 18 18.10 -11.67 8.03
N THR A 19 16.78 -11.78 7.96
CA THR A 19 15.88 -10.85 8.65
C THR A 19 15.98 -11.13 10.14
N ALA A 20 16.73 -10.30 10.85
CA ALA A 20 16.82 -10.37 12.29
C ALA A 20 15.60 -9.66 12.90
N PRO A 21 14.84 -10.26 13.84
CA PRO A 21 13.63 -9.66 14.40
C PRO A 21 13.82 -8.24 14.93
N GLU A 22 15.02 -7.91 15.41
CA GLU A 22 15.41 -6.58 15.88
C GLU A 22 15.47 -5.50 14.80
N LEU A 23 15.49 -5.89 13.51
CA LEU A 23 15.47 -4.97 12.37
C LEU A 23 14.04 -4.72 11.84
N GLU A 24 13.05 -5.42 12.37
CA GLU A 24 11.65 -5.25 11.97
C GLU A 24 10.96 -4.18 12.83
N HIS A 25 10.26 -3.26 12.16
CA HIS A 25 9.47 -2.23 12.81
C HIS A 25 8.04 -2.26 12.29
N PRO A 26 7.02 -2.21 13.17
CA PRO A 26 5.64 -2.07 12.71
C PRO A 26 5.47 -0.75 11.97
N ALA A 27 4.69 -0.77 10.90
CA ALA A 27 4.39 0.40 10.09
C ALA A 27 2.91 0.38 9.70
N GLY A 28 2.36 1.56 9.45
CA GLY A 28 0.96 1.70 9.08
C GLY A 28 0.31 2.94 9.66
N GLU A 29 -0.94 3.13 9.29
CA GLU A 29 -1.76 4.25 9.74
C GLU A 29 -3.22 3.79 9.85
N VAL A 30 -3.96 4.37 10.79
CA VAL A 30 -5.41 4.24 10.90
C VAL A 30 -5.98 5.64 10.99
N ASN A 31 -7.00 5.93 10.21
CA ASN A 31 -7.59 7.26 10.21
C ASN A 31 -9.08 7.23 9.82
N ARG A 32 -9.74 8.37 10.05
CA ARG A 32 -11.13 8.64 9.71
C ARG A 32 -11.26 9.90 8.88
N TYR A 33 -12.03 9.81 7.81
CA TYR A 33 -12.58 10.96 7.09
C TYR A 33 -14.06 11.13 7.42
N SER A 34 -14.48 12.38 7.60
CA SER A 34 -15.90 12.75 7.74
C SER A 34 -16.15 14.02 6.95
N GLY A 35 -16.93 13.94 5.88
CA GLY A 35 -17.21 15.08 5.02
C GLY A 35 -17.95 14.70 3.74
N SER A 36 -18.05 15.65 2.82
CA SER A 36 -18.84 15.53 1.58
C SER A 36 -18.04 15.93 0.34
N ALA A 37 -16.71 15.90 0.40
CA ALA A 37 -15.87 16.33 -0.72
C ALA A 37 -16.09 15.42 -1.93
N THR A 38 -16.25 16.00 -3.11
CA THR A 38 -16.28 15.30 -4.40
C THR A 38 -14.89 15.11 -5.01
N GLU A 39 -13.88 15.72 -4.39
CA GLU A 39 -12.46 15.51 -4.69
C GLU A 39 -11.86 14.52 -3.71
N TYR A 40 -10.89 13.72 -4.16
CA TYR A 40 -10.20 12.74 -3.32
C TYR A 40 -9.55 13.41 -2.10
N GLN A 41 -9.87 12.86 -0.93
CA GLN A 41 -9.26 13.22 0.35
C GLN A 41 -8.35 12.07 0.78
N SER A 42 -7.14 12.41 1.22
CA SER A 42 -6.25 11.41 1.83
C SER A 42 -6.90 10.89 3.10
N LEU A 43 -7.03 9.57 3.20
CA LEU A 43 -7.52 8.89 4.38
C LEU A 43 -6.34 8.32 5.16
N CYS A 44 -5.54 7.45 4.55
CA CYS A 44 -4.32 6.89 5.15
C CYS A 44 -3.18 6.97 4.16
N THR A 45 -1.99 7.29 4.64
CA THR A 45 -0.76 7.35 3.86
C THR A 45 0.40 6.76 4.66
N TRP A 46 1.04 5.73 4.13
CA TRP A 46 2.29 5.21 4.67
C TRP A 46 3.39 5.35 3.64
N THR A 47 4.45 6.08 4.00
CA THR A 47 5.69 6.16 3.23
C THR A 47 6.73 5.25 3.87
N VAL A 48 7.30 4.34 3.09
CA VAL A 48 8.40 3.48 3.57
C VAL A 48 9.61 4.35 3.92
N THR A 49 10.12 4.22 5.14
CA THR A 49 11.30 4.97 5.59
C THR A 49 12.50 4.74 4.66
N ALA A 50 13.29 5.79 4.44
CA ALA A 50 14.54 5.69 3.70
C ALA A 50 15.44 4.58 4.27
N SER A 51 16.18 3.90 3.39
CA SER A 51 17.07 2.78 3.74
C SER A 51 16.38 1.57 4.37
N ARG A 52 15.06 1.42 4.19
CA ARG A 52 14.29 0.25 4.61
C ARG A 52 13.50 -0.36 3.47
N ILE A 53 13.17 -1.64 3.60
CA ILE A 53 12.22 -2.32 2.73
C ILE A 53 10.88 -2.38 3.47
N GLY A 54 9.81 -1.93 2.82
CA GLY A 54 8.46 -2.07 3.34
C GLY A 54 7.89 -3.44 2.97
N GLU A 55 7.13 -4.04 3.87
CA GLU A 55 6.34 -5.23 3.63
C GLU A 55 4.89 -4.89 3.97
N LEU A 56 4.08 -4.62 2.94
CA LEU A 56 2.67 -4.31 3.10
C LEU A 56 1.92 -5.59 3.44
N LYS A 57 1.08 -5.55 4.48
CA LYS A 57 0.30 -6.70 4.94
C LYS A 57 -1.14 -6.61 4.55
N GLU A 58 -1.77 -5.47 4.77
CA GLU A 58 -3.15 -5.26 4.38
C GLU A 58 -3.51 -3.78 4.25
N VAL A 59 -4.55 -3.55 3.46
CA VAL A 59 -5.28 -2.28 3.43
C VAL A 59 -6.74 -2.60 3.69
N SER A 60 -7.33 -1.98 4.72
CA SER A 60 -8.72 -2.20 5.14
C SER A 60 -9.48 -0.89 5.13
N PHE A 61 -10.73 -0.90 4.69
CA PHE A 61 -11.53 0.30 4.62
C PHE A 61 -13.04 0.04 4.64
N VAL A 62 -13.76 1.00 5.21
CA VAL A 62 -15.20 0.91 5.47
C VAL A 62 -15.83 2.30 5.45
N THR A 63 -17.11 2.38 5.15
CA THR A 63 -17.89 3.62 5.13
C THR A 63 -19.27 3.40 5.72
N ASN A 64 -19.89 4.45 6.24
CA ASN A 64 -21.30 4.43 6.64
C ASN A 64 -22.27 4.48 5.44
N ASN A 65 -21.80 4.85 4.24
CA ASN A 65 -22.64 4.97 3.05
C ASN A 65 -21.90 4.50 1.79
N TYR A 66 -21.94 3.19 1.58
CA TYR A 66 -21.30 2.49 0.48
C TYR A 66 -21.66 3.05 -0.91
N ALA A 67 -22.94 3.26 -1.17
CA ALA A 67 -23.43 3.69 -2.48
C ALA A 67 -22.98 5.11 -2.88
N LYS A 68 -22.47 5.90 -1.93
CA LYS A 68 -22.02 7.28 -2.14
C LYS A 68 -20.53 7.49 -1.93
N THR A 69 -19.78 6.42 -1.66
CA THR A 69 -18.35 6.49 -1.37
C THR A 69 -17.56 5.86 -2.52
N LEU A 70 -16.58 6.60 -3.03
CA LEU A 70 -15.62 6.11 -4.03
C LEU A 70 -14.23 6.06 -3.42
N TRP A 71 -13.52 4.96 -3.69
CA TRP A 71 -12.21 4.67 -3.15
C TRP A 71 -11.13 4.71 -4.22
N MET A 72 -9.95 5.17 -3.82
CA MET A 72 -8.73 5.07 -4.62
C MET A 72 -7.60 4.54 -3.74
N LEU A 73 -6.86 3.54 -4.25
CA LEU A 73 -5.69 2.97 -3.61
C LEU A 73 -4.52 3.02 -4.59
N VAL A 74 -3.44 3.68 -4.18
CA VAL A 74 -2.20 3.79 -4.94
C VAL A 74 -1.05 3.18 -4.13
N ILE A 75 -0.22 2.37 -4.77
CA ILE A 75 1.00 1.79 -4.19
C ILE A 75 2.16 2.17 -5.10
N GLY A 76 3.02 3.09 -4.64
CA GLY A 76 4.07 3.67 -5.47
C GLY A 76 3.48 4.43 -6.66
N SER A 77 3.79 3.98 -7.87
CA SER A 77 3.23 4.52 -9.11
C SER A 77 1.96 3.80 -9.58
N ASP A 78 1.58 2.70 -8.95
CA ASP A 78 0.54 1.82 -9.46
C ASP A 78 -0.81 2.12 -8.80
N THR A 79 -1.80 2.47 -9.62
CA THR A 79 -3.21 2.60 -9.20
C THR A 79 -3.83 1.21 -9.11
N MET A 80 -4.10 0.76 -7.89
CA MET A 80 -4.69 -0.55 -7.62
C MET A 80 -6.22 -0.52 -7.73
N LEU A 81 -6.82 0.59 -7.29
CA LEU A 81 -8.26 0.86 -7.33
C LEU A 81 -8.45 2.35 -7.64
N GLU A 82 -9.45 2.67 -8.46
CA GLU A 82 -9.87 4.05 -8.72
C GLU A 82 -11.38 4.07 -9.00
N ASP A 83 -12.08 5.02 -8.38
CA ASP A 83 -13.53 5.19 -8.50
C ASP A 83 -14.32 3.90 -8.22
N VAL A 84 -13.83 3.09 -7.29
CA VAL A 84 -14.46 1.81 -6.94
C VAL A 84 -15.48 2.01 -5.83
N VAL A 85 -16.69 1.50 -6.06
CA VAL A 85 -17.72 1.32 -5.03
C VAL A 85 -17.60 -0.08 -4.44
N ILE A 86 -17.53 -0.17 -3.11
CA ILE A 86 -17.64 -1.43 -2.36
C ILE A 86 -19.02 -1.54 -1.74
N GLN A 87 -19.50 -2.75 -1.42
CA GLN A 87 -20.83 -2.98 -0.84
C GLN A 87 -20.82 -3.43 0.63
N ALA A 88 -19.63 -3.65 1.18
CA ALA A 88 -19.39 -4.11 2.54
C ALA A 88 -17.98 -3.65 2.97
N PRO A 89 -17.60 -3.75 4.25
CA PRO A 89 -16.21 -3.53 4.66
C PRO A 89 -15.28 -4.42 3.85
N LEU A 90 -14.17 -3.87 3.36
CA LEU A 90 -13.21 -4.60 2.52
C LEU A 90 -11.81 -4.56 3.15
N THR A 91 -11.18 -5.72 3.19
CA THR A 91 -9.76 -5.89 3.54
C THR A 91 -9.07 -6.56 2.36
N ILE A 92 -8.00 -5.93 1.85
CA ILE A 92 -7.19 -6.46 0.77
C ILE A 92 -5.89 -6.98 1.39
N PRO A 93 -5.70 -8.31 1.47
CA PRO A 93 -4.49 -8.88 2.02
C PRO A 93 -3.36 -8.87 0.99
N TYR A 94 -2.15 -8.55 1.46
CA TYR A 94 -0.91 -8.61 0.72
C TYR A 94 0.06 -9.50 1.49
N PHE A 95 0.15 -10.78 1.12
CA PHE A 95 0.89 -11.75 1.92
C PHE A 95 2.41 -11.47 1.91
N ASP A 96 2.96 -11.24 0.72
CA ASP A 96 4.40 -11.13 0.47
C ASP A 96 4.78 -9.89 -0.36
N LEU A 97 3.96 -8.83 -0.33
CA LEU A 97 4.25 -7.63 -1.12
C LEU A 97 5.34 -6.80 -0.45
N ARG A 98 6.54 -6.87 -1.02
CA ARG A 98 7.66 -5.99 -0.67
C ARG A 98 7.65 -4.75 -1.55
N ILE A 99 7.79 -3.59 -0.93
CA ILE A 99 7.82 -2.28 -1.56
C ILE A 99 9.13 -1.57 -1.23
N ALA A 100 9.67 -0.83 -2.20
CA ALA A 100 10.97 -0.18 -2.09
C ALA A 100 10.96 0.96 -1.05
N SER A 101 12.14 1.37 -0.59
CA SER A 101 12.29 2.56 0.24
C SER A 101 11.62 3.78 -0.40
N GLU A 102 11.07 4.66 0.42
CA GLU A 102 10.41 5.90 -0.01
C GLU A 102 9.15 5.69 -0.87
N THR A 103 8.72 4.44 -1.08
CA THR A 103 7.44 4.13 -1.73
C THR A 103 6.29 4.57 -0.85
N VAL A 104 5.28 5.18 -1.46
CA VAL A 104 4.07 5.65 -0.77
C VAL A 104 2.91 4.69 -1.03
N VAL A 105 2.26 4.22 0.03
CA VAL A 105 0.96 3.54 0.01
C VAL A 105 -0.09 4.58 0.41
N ALA A 106 -1.01 4.91 -0.48
CA ALA A 106 -2.01 5.95 -0.25
C ALA A 106 -3.42 5.42 -0.49
N LEU A 107 -4.25 5.46 0.55
CA LEU A 107 -5.67 5.21 0.49
C LEU A 107 -6.40 6.55 0.55
N SER A 108 -7.21 6.82 -0.46
CA SER A 108 -8.01 8.04 -0.59
C SER A 108 -9.50 7.72 -0.74
N VAL A 109 -10.34 8.68 -0.36
CA VAL A 109 -11.80 8.54 -0.42
C VAL A 109 -12.44 9.84 -0.90
N LYS A 110 -13.55 9.73 -1.64
CA LYS A 110 -14.42 10.87 -1.99
C LYS A 110 -15.89 10.48 -1.95
N SER A 111 -16.75 11.49 -1.84
CA SER A 111 -18.18 11.36 -2.11
C SER A 111 -18.42 11.34 -3.62
N SER A 112 -19.33 10.49 -4.09
CA SER A 112 -19.70 10.43 -5.51
C SER A 112 -20.47 11.66 -6.01
N ASP A 113 -21.21 12.31 -5.11
CA ASP A 113 -22.19 13.35 -5.47
C ASP A 113 -22.33 14.49 -4.46
N GLY A 114 -21.43 14.55 -3.46
CA GLY A 114 -21.50 15.54 -2.39
C GLY A 114 -22.39 15.12 -1.21
N THR A 115 -22.88 13.88 -1.17
CA THR A 115 -23.47 13.30 0.04
C THR A 115 -22.40 13.19 1.14
N ALA A 116 -22.76 13.54 2.38
CA ALA A 116 -21.87 13.35 3.53
C ALA A 116 -21.62 11.86 3.80
N ILE A 117 -20.33 11.52 3.95
CA ILE A 117 -19.84 10.18 4.24
C ILE A 117 -18.93 10.21 5.47
N VAL A 118 -18.90 9.11 6.20
CA VAL A 118 -17.90 8.81 7.23
C VAL A 118 -17.19 7.55 6.80
N ALA A 119 -15.89 7.65 6.60
CA ALA A 119 -15.05 6.59 6.08
C ALA A 119 -13.89 6.33 7.05
N ASP A 120 -13.66 5.08 7.39
CA ASP A 120 -12.52 4.63 8.18
C ASP A 120 -11.60 3.79 7.28
N GLY A 121 -10.30 3.96 7.48
CA GLY A 121 -9.28 3.25 6.71
C GLY A 121 -8.11 2.85 7.61
N SER A 122 -7.42 1.79 7.19
CA SER A 122 -6.16 1.39 7.78
C SER A 122 -5.21 0.81 6.74
N ILE A 123 -3.93 1.13 6.90
CA ILE A 123 -2.81 0.49 6.23
C ILE A 123 -1.99 -0.20 7.30
N VAL A 124 -1.66 -1.48 7.12
CA VAL A 124 -0.84 -2.24 8.07
C VAL A 124 0.31 -2.89 7.30
N GLY A 125 1.50 -2.78 7.86
CA GLY A 125 2.71 -3.38 7.31
C GLY A 125 3.83 -3.45 8.34
N LYS A 126 5.02 -3.76 7.85
CA LYS A 126 6.27 -3.62 8.60
C LYS A 126 7.38 -3.07 7.72
N GLU A 127 8.38 -2.50 8.33
CA GLU A 127 9.63 -2.11 7.68
C GLU A 127 10.76 -2.96 8.19
N ILE A 128 11.64 -3.34 7.29
CA ILE A 128 12.82 -4.15 7.57
C ILE A 128 14.05 -3.29 7.30
N GLY A 129 14.90 -3.11 8.31
CA GLY A 129 16.19 -2.44 8.18
C GLY A 129 17.14 -3.21 7.25
N LEU A 130 17.87 -2.47 6.42
CA LEU A 130 18.96 -3.00 5.58
C LEU A 130 20.27 -3.15 6.37
#